data_AF-A0A978TM39-F1
#
_entry.id   AF-A0A978TM39-F1
#
_cell.length_a   1.000
_cell.length_b   1.000
_cell.length_c   1.000
_cell.angle_alpha   90.00
_cell.angle_beta   90.00
_cell.angle_gamma   90.00
#
_symmetry.space_group_name_H-M   'P 1'
#
loop_
_entity.id
_entity.type
_entity.pdbx_description
1 polymer ?
#
loop_
_entity_poly.entity_id
_entity_poly.type
_entity_poly.pdbx_seq_one_letter_code
_entity_poly.pdbx_strand_id
1 'polypeptide(L)'
;MIIDRIGNWNPQLFRELKGRLTGRNLAIATTLSLLGQLIFGWVFYSRLPLPPDIEKLGEIPNNDYCTGSLHGGAFDCVPDGLGYWQINWSFFWWHVAAWSGVAIIVMLVVGGVYLLVGDLAKEQQRGTLNFIRLSPQSSESILIGKILGVPILVYLAAALVLPLHFGSAIAAGVSIDTILRFYGLTLAGCAFLYNVALLLGFLGGSAWLACLVVGLCQFPSIGLFRLMFPTDLRGLPAYPSLPELQWFYLPLGEQIELLHVFAFCSFAIGTFWLWQAVNRRFRDPNATISSKRQSYLAMACVQVFFVGFILVKGNIDEFSVLSGFSVFNLLVFLIGIAALTPQRAAVQEWARYRHLHPQGRSELREWILGEKSPALVAIAINLAITAIVWMPAILMLPAKSLAIAIVGLLAAAILIWIYAAIVQVLLLLKTKKRAFIAVGAVLGAIVLPPICAFVFAIRFSELAIGSHELWSFAIFGVGLAQAESLAMSTILLGFLGQVCAMGTLSWQLRRITRKLGASDTQVLLQERRVGVQ
;
A
#
# COMPACT_ATOMS: atom_id res chain seq x y z
N MET A 1 32.13 25.99 2.57
CA MET A 1 32.34 24.95 3.61
C MET A 1 31.16 23.97 3.75
N ILE A 2 29.94 24.38 4.11
CA ILE A 2 28.79 23.43 4.20
C ILE A 2 28.40 22.87 2.83
N ILE A 3 28.36 23.73 1.80
CA ILE A 3 28.01 23.35 0.42
C ILE A 3 29.02 22.34 -0.15
N ASP A 4 30.32 22.57 0.04
CA ASP A 4 31.39 21.68 -0.43
C ASP A 4 31.34 20.32 0.29
N ARG A 5 30.97 20.32 1.57
CA ARG A 5 30.82 19.08 2.37
C ARG A 5 29.64 18.24 1.90
N ILE A 6 28.51 18.86 1.58
CA ILE A 6 27.33 18.17 1.01
C ILE A 6 27.66 17.64 -0.39
N GLY A 7 28.35 18.43 -1.22
CA GLY A 7 28.80 18.02 -2.55
C GLY A 7 29.69 16.79 -2.52
N ASN A 8 30.63 16.72 -1.56
CA ASN A 8 31.50 15.56 -1.37
C ASN A 8 30.78 14.34 -0.79
N TRP A 9 29.76 14.56 0.06
CA TRP A 9 29.01 13.47 0.70
C TRP A 9 28.03 12.79 -0.27
N ASN A 10 27.23 13.59 -0.99
CA ASN A 10 26.27 13.08 -1.96
C ASN A 10 26.15 14.06 -3.14
N PRO A 11 26.90 13.85 -4.23
CA PRO A 11 26.90 14.78 -5.36
C PRO A 11 25.54 14.84 -6.07
N GLN A 12 24.76 13.74 -6.02
CA GLN A 12 23.41 13.71 -6.57
C GLN A 12 22.47 14.62 -5.77
N LEU A 13 22.53 14.58 -4.42
CA LEU A 13 21.79 15.51 -3.58
C LEU A 13 22.18 16.96 -3.89
N PHE A 14 23.48 17.25 -3.96
CA PHE A 14 23.96 18.59 -4.28
C PHE A 14 23.43 19.10 -5.63
N ARG A 15 23.40 18.24 -6.65
CA ARG A 15 22.81 18.54 -7.97
C ARG A 15 21.35 18.96 -7.85
N GLU A 16 20.55 18.21 -7.10
CA GLU A 16 19.13 18.51 -6.91
C GLU A 16 18.92 19.80 -6.10
N LEU A 17 19.68 20.00 -5.02
CA LEU A 17 19.63 21.22 -4.21
C LEU A 17 19.95 22.46 -5.04
N LYS A 18 21.07 22.43 -5.78
CA LYS A 18 21.51 23.55 -6.64
C LYS A 18 20.49 23.87 -7.73
N GLY A 19 19.87 22.83 -8.32
CA GLY A 19 18.87 23.01 -9.39
C GLY A 19 17.53 23.55 -8.90
N ARG A 20 17.17 23.31 -7.63
CA ARG A 20 15.82 23.61 -7.11
C ARG A 20 15.78 24.79 -6.16
N LEU A 21 16.81 25.00 -5.34
CA LEU A 21 16.93 26.11 -4.40
C LEU A 21 17.41 27.39 -5.09
N THR A 22 16.67 27.85 -6.09
CA THR A 22 16.87 29.17 -6.70
C THR A 22 16.16 30.23 -5.87
N GLY A 23 16.66 31.47 -5.83
CA GLY A 23 16.03 32.56 -5.07
C GLY A 23 14.54 32.74 -5.40
N ARG A 24 14.16 32.60 -6.68
CA ARG A 24 12.76 32.62 -7.13
C ARG A 24 11.94 31.49 -6.52
N ASN A 25 12.42 30.25 -6.57
CA ASN A 25 11.68 29.10 -6.04
C ASN A 25 11.56 29.16 -4.52
N LEU A 26 12.61 29.64 -3.84
CA LEU A 26 12.63 29.86 -2.40
C LEU A 26 11.57 30.90 -2.00
N ALA A 27 11.53 32.03 -2.70
CA ALA A 27 10.52 33.07 -2.46
C ALA A 27 9.12 32.53 -2.66
N ILE A 28 8.84 31.83 -3.78
CA ILE A 28 7.52 31.25 -4.06
C ILE A 28 7.10 30.26 -2.97
N ALA A 29 7.96 29.29 -2.62
CA ALA A 29 7.64 28.29 -1.60
C ALA A 29 7.37 28.91 -0.23
N THR A 30 8.17 29.93 0.14
CA THR A 30 8.03 30.66 1.41
C THR A 30 6.75 31.47 1.44
N THR A 31 6.49 32.28 0.40
CA THR A 31 5.27 33.10 0.30
C THR A 31 4.01 32.23 0.30
N LEU A 32 3.99 31.13 -0.45
CA LEU A 32 2.84 30.22 -0.46
C LEU A 32 2.61 29.57 0.90
N SER A 33 3.67 29.13 1.59
CA SER A 33 3.54 28.54 2.93
C SER A 33 3.02 29.57 3.94
N LEU A 34 3.61 30.77 3.98
CA LEU A 34 3.19 31.82 4.91
C LEU A 34 1.77 32.32 4.62
N LEU A 35 1.42 32.54 3.35
CA LEU A 35 0.06 32.93 2.97
C LEU A 35 -0.96 31.84 3.34
N GLY A 36 -0.61 30.57 3.10
CA GLY A 36 -1.43 29.44 3.52
C GLY A 36 -1.65 29.40 5.04
N GLN A 37 -0.60 29.66 5.83
CA GLN A 37 -0.69 29.76 7.28
C GLN A 37 -1.54 30.96 7.75
N LEU A 38 -1.45 32.11 7.09
CA LEU A 38 -2.30 33.27 7.39
C LEU A 38 -3.78 32.97 7.13
N ILE A 39 -4.11 32.37 5.98
CA ILE A 39 -5.48 31.95 5.66
C ILE A 39 -5.96 30.90 6.66
N PHE A 40 -5.11 29.93 7.00
CA PHE A 40 -5.41 28.91 7.98
C PHE A 40 -5.75 29.51 9.34
N GLY A 41 -4.89 30.41 9.85
CA GLY A 41 -5.13 31.13 11.11
C GLY A 41 -6.43 31.94 11.09
N TRP A 42 -6.71 32.63 9.98
CA TRP A 42 -7.95 33.36 9.79
C TRP A 42 -9.19 32.46 9.87
N VAL A 43 -9.17 31.31 9.20
CA VAL A 43 -10.27 30.32 9.22
C VAL A 43 -10.52 29.78 10.62
N PHE A 44 -9.47 29.55 11.42
CA PHE A 44 -9.65 29.12 12.81
C PHE A 44 -10.19 30.23 13.70
N TYR A 45 -9.65 31.44 13.55
CA TYR A 45 -10.12 32.61 14.30
C TYR A 45 -11.60 32.92 14.03
N SER A 46 -12.05 32.79 12.78
CA SER A 46 -13.46 33.02 12.41
C SER A 46 -14.44 31.99 12.98
N ARG A 47 -13.97 30.90 13.61
CA ARG A 47 -14.83 29.92 14.29
C ARG A 47 -15.05 30.24 15.77
N LEU A 48 -14.35 31.23 16.33
CA LEU A 48 -14.57 31.68 17.71
C LEU A 48 -15.93 32.38 17.82
N PRO A 49 -16.61 32.29 18.98
CA PRO A 49 -17.87 32.98 19.18
C PRO A 49 -17.66 34.51 19.11
N LEU A 50 -18.55 35.20 18.40
CA LEU A 50 -18.58 36.65 18.35
C LEU A 50 -18.93 37.21 19.75
N PRO A 51 -18.42 38.40 20.12
CA PRO A 51 -18.73 39.02 21.41
C PRO A 51 -20.25 39.13 21.63
N PRO A 52 -20.72 39.02 22.88
CA PRO A 52 -22.14 39.01 23.19
C PRO A 52 -22.81 40.29 22.72
N ASP A 53 -23.80 40.16 21.83
CA ASP A 53 -24.72 41.24 21.49
C ASP A 53 -25.84 41.20 22.55
N ILE A 54 -25.53 41.77 23.73
CA ILE A 54 -26.33 41.67 24.97
C ILE A 54 -27.79 42.13 24.76
N GLU A 55 -28.05 42.94 23.71
CA GLU A 55 -29.39 43.44 23.38
C GLU A 55 -30.28 42.48 22.57
N LYS A 56 -29.78 41.37 22.00
CA LYS A 56 -30.53 40.64 20.96
C LYS A 56 -30.93 39.20 21.21
N LEU A 57 -30.45 38.49 22.24
CA LEU A 57 -30.75 37.07 22.38
C LEU A 57 -31.37 36.72 23.74
N GLY A 58 -32.61 36.22 23.71
CA GLY A 58 -33.20 35.46 24.81
C GLY A 58 -32.68 34.02 24.91
N GLU A 59 -31.68 33.64 24.09
CA GLU A 59 -31.07 32.31 24.04
C GLU A 59 -29.54 32.42 24.21
N ILE A 60 -28.94 31.49 24.94
CA ILE A 60 -27.47 31.45 25.12
C ILE A 60 -26.85 30.89 23.84
N PRO A 61 -25.88 31.57 23.20
CA PRO A 61 -25.24 31.03 21.99
C PRO A 61 -24.41 29.80 22.33
N ASN A 62 -24.37 28.84 21.41
CA ASN A 62 -23.57 27.62 21.52
C ASN A 62 -22.41 27.61 20.52
N ASN A 63 -21.25 27.10 20.93
CA ASN A 63 -20.06 26.97 20.10
C ASN A 63 -19.16 25.84 20.60
N ASP A 64 -18.45 25.16 19.70
CA ASP A 64 -17.54 24.05 20.04
C ASP A 64 -16.41 24.46 21.00
N TYR A 65 -16.03 25.74 21.04
CA TYR A 65 -14.95 26.26 21.88
C TYR A 65 -15.43 26.83 23.22
N CYS A 66 -16.73 26.80 23.52
CA CYS A 66 -17.27 27.30 24.78
C CYS A 66 -17.15 26.26 25.91
N THR A 67 -17.32 26.70 27.17
CA THR A 67 -17.06 25.89 28.38
C THR A 67 -18.31 25.48 29.17
N GLY A 68 -19.51 25.88 28.72
CA GLY A 68 -20.77 25.62 29.41
C GLY A 68 -21.32 24.20 29.25
N SER A 69 -22.62 24.03 29.48
CA SER A 69 -23.31 22.75 29.30
C SER A 69 -23.36 22.32 27.84
N LEU A 70 -23.36 21.01 27.61
CA LEU A 70 -23.53 20.45 26.27
C LEU A 70 -25.01 20.45 25.88
N HIS A 71 -25.39 21.25 24.88
CA HIS A 71 -26.75 21.33 24.36
C HIS A 71 -26.75 21.19 22.83
N GLY A 72 -27.49 20.21 22.30
CA GLY A 72 -27.61 19.99 20.86
C GLY A 72 -26.30 19.63 20.12
N GLY A 73 -25.24 19.25 20.86
CA GLY A 73 -23.95 18.84 20.29
C GLY A 73 -22.85 19.91 20.30
N ALA A 74 -23.13 21.12 20.82
CA ALA A 74 -22.16 22.20 21.06
C ALA A 74 -22.24 22.66 22.54
N PHE A 75 -21.21 23.38 23.02
CA PHE A 75 -21.16 23.88 24.39
C PHE A 75 -21.78 25.27 24.49
N ASP A 76 -22.56 25.52 25.52
CA ASP A 76 -23.13 26.84 25.82
C ASP A 76 -22.02 27.83 26.18
N CYS A 77 -22.11 29.06 25.67
CA CYS A 77 -21.12 30.08 25.97
C CYS A 77 -21.45 30.78 27.29
N VAL A 78 -20.49 30.75 28.21
CA VAL A 78 -20.60 31.34 29.54
C VAL A 78 -19.75 32.61 29.58
N PRO A 79 -20.30 33.78 29.97
CA PRO A 79 -19.52 35.00 30.09
C PRO A 79 -18.62 34.95 31.34
N ASP A 80 -17.45 35.57 31.25
CA ASP A 80 -16.58 35.84 32.38
C ASP A 80 -17.04 37.08 33.16
N GLY A 81 -16.34 37.40 34.27
CA GLY A 81 -16.65 38.57 35.09
C GLY A 81 -16.45 39.93 34.39
N LEU A 82 -15.92 39.93 33.16
CA LEU A 82 -15.70 41.11 32.32
C LEU A 82 -16.67 41.17 31.12
N GLY A 83 -17.57 40.19 30.98
CA GLY A 83 -18.56 40.13 29.89
C GLY A 83 -18.03 39.50 28.59
N TYR A 84 -16.85 38.86 28.59
CA TYR A 84 -16.33 38.10 27.44
C TYR A 84 -16.66 36.62 27.56
N TRP A 85 -16.81 35.91 26.43
CA TRP A 85 -17.03 34.47 26.46
C TRP A 85 -15.81 33.71 26.99
N GLN A 86 -16.04 32.76 27.90
CA GLN A 86 -15.02 31.81 28.33
C GLN A 86 -14.74 30.80 27.22
N ILE A 87 -13.55 30.89 26.64
CA ILE A 87 -13.09 30.02 25.55
C ILE A 87 -12.18 28.93 26.10
N ASN A 88 -12.42 27.69 25.70
CA ASN A 88 -11.52 26.57 25.90
C ASN A 88 -10.30 26.70 24.97
N TRP A 89 -9.31 27.49 25.39
CA TRP A 89 -8.09 27.74 24.62
C TRP A 89 -7.27 26.48 24.36
N SER A 90 -7.23 25.55 25.31
CA SER A 90 -6.53 24.27 25.14
C SER A 90 -7.10 23.51 23.94
N PHE A 91 -8.43 23.43 23.85
CA PHE A 91 -9.12 22.77 22.75
C PHE A 91 -9.00 23.51 21.41
N PHE A 92 -9.07 24.84 21.44
CA PHE A 92 -8.82 25.66 20.25
C PHE A 92 -7.44 25.38 19.65
N TRP A 93 -6.40 25.46 20.48
CA TRP A 93 -5.03 25.19 20.04
C TRP A 93 -4.81 23.73 19.65
N TRP A 94 -5.54 22.80 20.27
CA TRP A 94 -5.52 21.39 19.88
C TRP A 94 -6.03 21.20 18.44
N HIS A 95 -7.12 21.85 18.07
CA HIS A 95 -7.62 21.80 16.69
C HIS A 95 -6.64 22.45 15.69
N VAL A 96 -6.05 23.58 16.04
CA VAL A 96 -5.01 24.24 15.22
C VAL A 96 -3.83 23.29 15.01
N ALA A 97 -3.34 22.64 16.07
CA ALA A 97 -2.28 21.63 16.01
C ALA A 97 -2.70 20.47 15.12
N ALA A 98 -3.92 19.97 15.31
CA ALA A 98 -4.34 18.78 14.60
C ALA A 98 -4.44 18.99 13.08
N TRP A 99 -5.09 20.07 12.66
CA TRP A 99 -5.26 20.38 11.25
C TRP A 99 -3.97 20.84 10.57
N SER A 100 -3.10 21.55 11.29
CA SER A 100 -1.77 21.88 10.77
C SER A 100 -0.90 20.63 10.62
N GLY A 101 -1.06 19.64 11.51
CA GLY A 101 -0.40 18.33 11.43
C GLY A 101 -0.83 17.53 10.21
N VAL A 102 -2.15 17.45 9.96
CA VAL A 102 -2.71 16.86 8.73
C VAL A 102 -2.18 17.59 7.49
N ALA A 103 -2.13 18.93 7.52
CA ALA A 103 -1.62 19.72 6.41
C ALA A 103 -0.13 19.40 6.12
N ILE A 104 0.71 19.25 7.16
CA ILE A 104 2.11 18.81 7.00
C ILE A 104 2.17 17.43 6.32
N ILE A 105 1.40 16.45 6.81
CA ILE A 105 1.40 15.09 6.23
C ILE A 105 0.97 15.14 4.76
N VAL A 106 -0.15 15.80 4.45
CA VAL A 106 -0.65 15.90 3.07
C VAL A 106 0.36 16.60 2.16
N MET A 107 0.97 17.69 2.63
CA MET A 107 1.97 18.43 1.88
C MET A 107 3.20 17.55 1.57
N LEU A 108 3.75 16.88 2.58
CA LEU A 108 4.91 16.00 2.41
C LEU A 108 4.59 14.82 1.50
N VAL A 109 3.46 14.14 1.72
CA VAL A 109 3.10 12.94 0.96
C VAL A 109 2.71 13.29 -0.47
N VAL A 110 1.65 14.08 -0.66
CA VAL A 110 1.15 14.40 -2.00
C VAL A 110 2.18 15.21 -2.79
N GLY A 111 2.75 16.24 -2.18
CA GLY A 111 3.76 17.08 -2.82
C GLY A 111 5.04 16.31 -3.12
N GLY A 112 5.54 15.52 -2.17
CA GLY A 112 6.77 14.74 -2.36
C GLY A 112 6.63 13.63 -3.39
N VAL A 113 5.53 12.88 -3.37
CA VAL A 113 5.25 11.83 -4.36
C VAL A 113 5.09 12.43 -5.76
N TYR A 114 4.31 13.51 -5.90
CA TYR A 114 4.14 14.18 -7.18
C TYR A 114 5.47 14.60 -7.80
N LEU A 115 6.33 15.24 -6.99
CA LEU A 115 7.63 15.72 -7.45
C LEU A 115 8.58 14.58 -7.77
N LEU A 116 8.64 13.51 -6.96
CA LEU A 116 9.50 12.36 -7.23
C LEU A 116 9.09 11.63 -8.51
N VAL A 117 7.82 11.26 -8.66
CA VAL A 117 7.35 10.57 -9.87
C VAL A 117 7.48 11.46 -11.10
N GLY A 118 7.13 12.74 -10.98
CA GLY A 118 7.26 13.72 -12.06
C GLY A 118 8.71 13.93 -12.50
N ASP A 119 9.66 13.93 -11.56
CA ASP A 119 11.09 14.03 -11.84
C ASP A 119 11.60 12.81 -12.61
N LEU A 120 11.32 11.61 -12.10
CA LEU A 120 11.73 10.37 -12.76
C LEU A 120 11.11 10.23 -14.16
N ALA A 121 9.82 10.57 -14.31
CA ALA A 121 9.15 10.52 -15.60
C ALA A 121 9.81 11.47 -16.62
N LYS A 122 10.17 12.69 -16.20
CA LYS A 122 10.89 13.65 -17.06
C LYS A 122 12.29 13.14 -17.41
N GLU A 123 13.04 12.60 -16.45
CA GLU A 123 14.38 12.06 -16.72
C GLU A 123 14.35 10.82 -17.64
N GLN A 124 13.32 9.98 -17.51
CA GLN A 124 13.14 8.83 -18.39
C GLN A 124 12.76 9.26 -19.82
N GLN A 125 11.88 10.25 -19.97
CA GLN A 125 11.52 10.82 -21.28
C GLN A 125 12.71 11.47 -21.97
N ARG A 126 13.58 12.15 -21.22
CA ARG A 126 14.79 12.81 -21.75
C ARG A 126 15.96 11.84 -21.96
N GLY A 127 15.84 10.57 -21.55
CA GLY A 127 16.93 9.59 -21.61
C GLY A 127 18.05 9.82 -20.59
N THR A 128 17.97 10.85 -19.75
CA THR A 128 18.98 11.20 -18.74
C THR A 128 19.10 10.16 -17.62
N LEU A 129 18.02 9.42 -17.34
CA LEU A 129 18.03 8.38 -16.30
C LEU A 129 19.04 7.25 -16.61
N ASN A 130 19.21 6.88 -17.88
CA ASN A 130 20.19 5.85 -18.26
C ASN A 130 21.63 6.33 -18.08
N PHE A 131 21.91 7.61 -18.33
CA PHE A 131 23.23 8.18 -18.05
C PHE A 131 23.53 8.21 -16.55
N ILE A 132 22.54 8.53 -15.71
CA ILE A 132 22.70 8.51 -14.24
C ILE A 132 23.02 7.10 -13.75
N ARG A 133 22.39 6.06 -14.32
CA ARG A 133 22.68 4.65 -14.01
C ARG A 133 24.11 4.22 -14.35
N LEU A 134 24.72 4.83 -15.36
CA LEU A 134 26.11 4.56 -15.77
C LEU A 134 27.15 5.34 -14.96
N SER A 135 26.71 6.26 -14.09
CA SER A 135 27.63 7.01 -13.24
C SER A 135 28.34 6.07 -12.25
N PRO A 136 29.57 6.39 -11.83
CA PRO A 136 30.33 5.55 -10.89
C PRO A 136 29.77 5.57 -9.46
N GLN A 137 28.70 6.32 -9.20
CA GLN A 137 28.09 6.39 -7.87
C GLN A 137 27.27 5.14 -7.57
N SER A 138 27.21 4.78 -6.29
CA SER A 138 26.31 3.73 -5.85
C SER A 138 24.86 4.14 -6.12
N SER A 139 24.04 3.17 -6.52
CA SER A 139 22.60 3.36 -6.69
C SER A 139 21.94 3.91 -5.43
N GLU A 140 22.44 3.54 -4.26
CA GLU A 140 21.95 4.02 -2.97
C GLU A 140 22.18 5.53 -2.79
N SER A 141 23.39 6.01 -3.08
CA SER A 141 23.71 7.44 -3.02
C SER A 141 22.79 8.24 -3.96
N ILE A 142 22.58 7.74 -5.18
CA ILE A 142 21.75 8.40 -6.18
C ILE A 142 20.29 8.47 -5.70
N LEU A 143 19.73 7.34 -5.25
CA LEU A 143 18.33 7.24 -4.84
C LEU A 143 18.07 8.06 -3.57
N ILE A 144 18.94 7.99 -2.55
CA ILE A 144 18.85 8.84 -1.35
C ILE A 144 18.96 10.32 -1.74
N GLY A 145 19.88 10.66 -2.64
CA GLY A 145 20.04 12.02 -3.13
C GLY A 145 18.78 12.55 -3.82
N LYS A 146 18.06 11.69 -4.54
CA LYS A 146 16.75 12.04 -5.12
C LYS A 146 15.65 12.18 -4.06
N ILE A 147 15.53 11.23 -3.13
CA ILE A 147 14.54 11.29 -2.04
C ILE A 147 14.68 12.59 -1.26
N LEU A 148 15.91 12.96 -0.89
CA LEU A 148 16.17 14.15 -0.08
C LEU A 148 16.14 15.46 -0.90
N GLY A 149 16.58 15.42 -2.16
CA GLY A 149 16.80 16.62 -2.97
C GLY A 149 15.61 17.04 -3.83
N VAL A 150 14.89 16.09 -4.42
CA VAL A 150 13.80 16.39 -5.37
C VAL A 150 12.64 17.16 -4.73
N PRO A 151 12.13 16.76 -3.56
CA PRO A 151 11.07 17.47 -2.85
C PRO A 151 11.58 18.55 -1.87
N ILE A 152 12.80 19.08 -2.03
CA ILE A 152 13.39 20.03 -1.06
C ILE A 152 12.53 21.27 -0.79
N LEU A 153 11.82 21.79 -1.80
CA LEU A 153 10.92 22.94 -1.63
C LEU A 153 9.67 22.59 -0.82
N VAL A 154 9.20 21.34 -0.91
CA VAL A 154 8.10 20.81 -0.09
C VAL A 154 8.58 20.65 1.36
N TYR A 155 9.80 20.19 1.58
CA TYR A 155 10.40 20.13 2.92
C TYR A 155 10.54 21.51 3.54
N LEU A 156 10.96 22.51 2.77
CA LEU A 156 11.01 23.90 3.23
C LEU A 156 9.61 24.40 3.61
N ALA A 157 8.61 24.21 2.74
CA ALA A 157 7.25 24.65 3.00
C ALA A 157 6.68 23.99 4.27
N ALA A 158 6.91 22.69 4.47
CA ALA A 158 6.51 21.96 5.67
C ALA A 158 7.29 22.43 6.92
N ALA A 159 8.60 22.68 6.79
CA ALA A 159 9.44 23.21 7.86
C ALA A 159 8.94 24.57 8.38
N LEU A 160 8.43 25.43 7.48
CA LEU A 160 7.84 26.71 7.84
C LEU A 160 6.51 26.57 8.61
N VAL A 161 5.80 25.45 8.49
CA VAL A 161 4.56 25.17 9.25
C VAL A 161 4.86 24.58 10.64
N LEU A 162 6.05 24.01 10.84
CA LEU A 162 6.44 23.39 12.11
C LEU A 162 6.30 24.32 13.33
N PRO A 163 6.70 25.61 13.29
CA PRO A 163 6.54 26.50 14.45
C PRO A 163 5.08 26.66 14.87
N LEU A 164 4.16 26.81 13.89
CA LEU A 164 2.73 26.91 14.16
C LEU A 164 2.21 25.61 14.79
N HIS A 165 2.51 24.45 14.19
CA HIS A 165 2.10 23.16 14.71
C HIS A 165 2.64 22.91 16.12
N PHE A 166 3.94 23.08 16.31
CA PHE A 166 4.63 22.85 17.58
C PHE A 166 4.12 23.79 18.68
N GLY A 167 3.99 25.10 18.37
CA GLY A 167 3.47 26.09 19.31
C GLY A 167 2.02 25.81 19.72
N SER A 168 1.17 25.49 18.75
CA SER A 168 -0.23 25.13 19.02
C SER A 168 -0.37 23.83 19.82
N ALA A 169 0.46 22.81 19.57
CA ALA A 169 0.45 21.57 20.34
C ALA A 169 0.85 21.80 21.82
N ILE A 170 1.88 22.61 22.08
CA ILE A 170 2.25 22.98 23.45
C ILE A 170 1.15 23.80 24.13
N ALA A 171 0.56 24.76 23.42
CA ALA A 171 -0.54 25.57 23.95
C ALA A 171 -1.80 24.73 24.28
N ALA A 172 -1.97 23.59 23.60
CA ALA A 172 -2.99 22.59 23.88
C ALA A 172 -2.65 21.63 25.03
N GLY A 173 -1.47 21.77 25.66
CA GLY A 173 -1.00 20.85 26.71
C GLY A 173 -0.52 19.49 26.21
N VAL A 174 -0.22 19.34 24.91
CA VAL A 174 0.34 18.09 24.37
C VAL A 174 1.79 17.94 24.81
N SER A 175 2.16 16.76 25.30
CA SER A 175 3.52 16.48 25.74
C SER A 175 4.52 16.53 24.57
N ILE A 176 5.75 16.97 24.86
CA ILE A 176 6.82 17.07 23.87
C ILE A 176 7.13 15.70 23.25
N ASP A 177 7.09 14.63 24.04
CA ASP A 177 7.31 13.26 23.56
C ASP A 177 6.29 12.84 22.49
N THR A 178 4.99 13.13 22.68
CA THR A 178 3.95 12.86 21.69
C THR A 178 4.21 13.63 20.38
N ILE A 179 4.62 14.89 20.49
CA ILE A 179 4.96 15.72 19.32
C ILE A 179 6.16 15.15 18.55
N LEU A 180 7.21 14.71 19.25
CA LEU A 180 8.38 14.08 18.62
C LEU A 180 8.03 12.80 17.89
N ARG A 181 7.13 11.98 18.45
CA ARG A 181 6.65 10.74 17.81
C ARG A 181 5.79 11.00 16.59
N PHE A 182 4.96 12.03 16.63
CA PHE A 182 4.23 12.51 15.45
C PHE A 182 5.20 12.79 14.29
N TYR A 183 6.27 13.55 14.54
CA TYR A 183 7.27 13.83 13.51
C TYR A 183 8.05 12.58 13.08
N GLY A 184 8.44 11.73 14.03
CA GLY A 184 9.14 10.47 13.74
C GLY A 184 8.33 9.52 12.86
N LEU A 185 7.04 9.35 13.16
CA LEU A 185 6.12 8.52 12.36
C LEU A 185 5.80 9.16 11.01
N THR A 186 5.64 10.49 10.96
CA THR A 186 5.48 11.21 9.70
C THR A 186 6.70 11.00 8.79
N LEU A 187 7.91 11.09 9.33
CA LEU A 187 9.14 10.86 8.58
C LEU A 187 9.26 9.41 8.09
N ALA A 188 8.94 8.44 8.96
CA ALA A 188 8.95 7.02 8.60
C ALA A 188 7.92 6.70 7.50
N GLY A 189 6.71 7.26 7.60
CA GLY A 189 5.68 7.16 6.57
C GLY A 189 6.10 7.80 5.25
N CYS A 190 6.75 8.98 5.28
CA CYS A 190 7.31 9.59 4.07
C CYS A 190 8.40 8.73 3.44
N ALA A 191 9.32 8.16 4.24
CA ALA A 191 10.36 7.27 3.74
C ALA A 191 9.77 6.04 3.03
N PHE A 192 8.72 5.45 3.61
CA PHE A 192 7.98 4.34 3.01
C PHE A 192 7.31 4.76 1.68
N LEU A 193 6.53 5.84 1.69
CA LEU A 193 5.76 6.29 0.52
C LEU A 193 6.62 6.85 -0.60
N TYR A 194 7.77 7.47 -0.29
CA TYR A 194 8.71 7.92 -1.32
C TYR A 194 9.39 6.74 -2.03
N ASN A 195 9.61 5.62 -1.34
CA ASN A 195 10.05 4.39 -2.01
C ASN A 195 8.96 3.83 -2.94
N VAL A 196 7.68 3.87 -2.53
CA VAL A 196 6.56 3.54 -3.43
C VAL A 196 6.56 4.47 -4.65
N ALA A 197 6.74 5.77 -4.45
CA ALA A 197 6.79 6.75 -5.53
C ALA A 197 7.92 6.49 -6.52
N LEU A 198 9.14 6.22 -6.05
CA LEU A 198 10.26 5.87 -6.91
C LEU A 198 9.96 4.61 -7.75
N LEU A 199 9.37 3.59 -7.13
CA LEU A 199 8.99 2.37 -7.84
C LEU A 199 7.95 2.65 -8.93
N LEU A 200 6.90 3.42 -8.62
CA LEU A 200 5.89 3.86 -9.60
C LEU A 200 6.53 4.68 -10.73
N GLY A 201 7.48 5.56 -10.41
CA GLY A 201 8.26 6.31 -11.39
C GLY A 201 9.03 5.40 -12.36
N PHE A 202 9.73 4.37 -11.85
CA PHE A 202 10.44 3.39 -12.69
C PHE A 202 9.53 2.49 -13.54
N LEU A 203 8.27 2.35 -13.17
CA LEU A 203 7.25 1.63 -13.93
C LEU A 203 6.58 2.53 -14.99
N GLY A 204 6.99 3.80 -15.10
CA GLY A 204 6.40 4.76 -16.04
C GLY A 204 5.05 5.31 -15.57
N GLY A 205 4.78 5.28 -14.27
CA GLY A 205 3.57 5.84 -13.68
C GLY A 205 3.49 7.36 -13.88
N SER A 206 2.28 7.89 -14.07
CA SER A 206 2.07 9.33 -14.08
C SER A 206 2.04 9.87 -12.64
N ALA A 207 2.54 11.10 -12.45
CA ALA A 207 2.62 11.71 -11.12
C ALA A 207 1.24 11.84 -10.45
N TRP A 208 0.19 12.17 -11.22
CA TRP A 208 -1.16 12.32 -10.69
C TRP A 208 -1.78 10.97 -10.28
N LEU A 209 -1.57 9.89 -11.05
CA LEU A 209 -2.02 8.55 -10.66
C LEU A 209 -1.27 8.06 -9.43
N ALA A 210 0.03 8.36 -9.33
CA ALA A 210 0.81 8.03 -8.15
C ALA A 210 0.27 8.73 -6.89
N CYS A 211 -0.10 10.01 -6.99
CA CYS A 211 -0.75 10.72 -5.89
C CYS A 211 -2.11 10.12 -5.53
N LEU A 212 -2.91 9.69 -6.50
CA LEU A 212 -4.18 9.02 -6.24
C LEU A 212 -3.96 7.70 -5.48
N VAL A 213 -3.05 6.85 -5.96
CA VAL A 213 -2.72 5.57 -5.33
C VAL A 213 -2.20 5.77 -3.90
N VAL A 214 -1.24 6.68 -3.73
CA VAL A 214 -0.67 6.96 -2.41
C VAL A 214 -1.68 7.65 -1.49
N GLY A 215 -2.51 8.55 -2.00
CA GLY A 215 -3.56 9.24 -1.24
C GLY A 215 -4.63 8.27 -0.74
N LEU A 216 -5.03 7.27 -1.54
CA LEU A 216 -5.92 6.19 -1.08
C LEU A 216 -5.26 5.35 0.02
N CYS A 217 -3.95 5.10 -0.08
CA CYS A 217 -3.17 4.44 0.98
C CYS A 217 -2.91 5.33 2.21
N GLN A 218 -3.28 6.62 2.17
CA GLN A 218 -3.04 7.59 3.24
C GLN A 218 -4.19 7.63 4.27
N PHE A 219 -5.38 7.14 3.93
CA PHE A 219 -6.50 7.03 4.88
C PHE A 219 -6.15 6.27 6.17
N PRO A 220 -5.41 5.15 6.13
CA PRO A 220 -4.86 4.50 7.33
C PRO A 220 -3.88 5.37 8.12
N SER A 221 -3.04 6.17 7.46
CA SER A 221 -2.09 7.09 8.14
C SER A 221 -2.78 8.30 8.77
N ILE A 222 -3.90 8.76 8.21
CA ILE A 222 -4.78 9.76 8.84
C ILE A 222 -5.52 9.13 10.03
N GLY A 223 -5.88 7.85 9.94
CA GLY A 223 -6.31 7.05 11.09
C GLY A 223 -5.25 7.05 12.19
N LEU A 224 -3.97 6.85 11.85
CA LEU A 224 -2.85 6.88 12.80
C LEU A 224 -2.67 8.24 13.48
N PHE A 225 -2.93 9.33 12.74
CA PHE A 225 -3.00 10.68 13.29
C PHE A 225 -4.17 10.84 14.28
N ARG A 226 -5.33 10.23 14.01
CA ARG A 226 -6.46 10.19 14.96
C ARG A 226 -6.21 9.22 16.13
N LEU A 227 -5.34 8.22 16.00
CA LEU A 227 -4.87 7.33 17.08
C LEU A 227 -3.93 8.06 18.06
N MET A 228 -3.22 9.11 17.63
CA MET A 228 -2.38 9.96 18.50
C MET A 228 -3.19 10.82 19.47
N PHE A 229 -4.49 11.01 19.19
CA PHE A 229 -5.39 11.81 20.00
C PHE A 229 -6.65 11.02 20.30
N PRO A 230 -6.62 10.17 21.33
CA PRO A 230 -7.63 9.15 21.59
C PRO A 230 -8.99 9.72 22.01
N THR A 231 -9.13 11.04 22.16
CA THR A 231 -10.36 11.72 22.58
C THR A 231 -10.95 12.55 21.45
N ASP A 232 -12.25 12.39 21.20
CA ASP A 232 -13.02 13.22 20.29
C ASP A 232 -13.33 14.61 20.90
N LEU A 233 -14.11 15.41 20.16
CA LEU A 233 -14.59 16.75 20.52
C LEU A 233 -15.26 16.84 21.91
N ARG A 234 -15.63 15.71 22.53
CA ARG A 234 -16.45 15.61 23.73
C ARG A 234 -15.69 14.95 24.89
N GLY A 235 -14.40 14.69 24.73
CA GLY A 235 -13.62 13.90 25.69
C GLY A 235 -13.97 12.41 25.68
N LEU A 236 -14.73 11.94 24.68
CA LEU A 236 -15.06 10.52 24.50
C LEU A 236 -13.97 9.83 23.68
N PRO A 237 -13.79 8.51 23.80
CA PRO A 237 -12.82 7.81 22.97
C PRO A 237 -13.13 7.99 21.48
N ALA A 238 -12.22 8.61 20.71
CA ALA A 238 -12.33 8.75 19.26
C ALA A 238 -12.43 7.39 18.55
N TYR A 239 -11.92 6.35 19.21
CA TYR A 239 -12.04 4.95 18.80
C TYR A 239 -12.33 4.07 20.02
N PRO A 240 -13.61 3.77 20.30
CA PRO A 240 -14.01 2.97 21.48
C PRO A 240 -13.40 1.57 21.50
N SER A 241 -13.12 0.99 20.32
CA SER A 241 -12.51 -0.33 20.17
C SER A 241 -10.98 -0.33 20.12
N LEU A 242 -10.34 0.85 20.19
CA LEU A 242 -8.88 0.96 20.15
C LEU A 242 -8.19 0.18 21.27
N PRO A 243 -8.68 0.17 22.53
CA PRO A 243 -8.09 -0.64 23.60
C PRO A 243 -8.08 -2.15 23.31
N GLU A 244 -9.00 -2.64 22.46
CA GLU A 244 -9.09 -4.05 22.09
C GLU A 244 -8.07 -4.46 21.01
N LEU A 245 -7.33 -3.50 20.44
CA LEU A 245 -6.34 -3.78 19.40
C LEU A 245 -5.16 -4.55 19.97
N GLN A 246 -4.95 -5.78 19.52
CA GLN A 246 -3.83 -6.60 19.93
C GLN A 246 -3.11 -7.18 18.72
N TRP A 247 -1.81 -7.42 18.89
CA TRP A 247 -1.00 -8.17 17.92
C TRP A 247 -0.39 -9.38 18.63
N PHE A 248 -0.90 -10.56 18.28
CA PHE A 248 -0.84 -11.79 19.07
C PHE A 248 -1.40 -11.52 20.47
N TYR A 249 -0.53 -11.42 21.48
CA TYR A 249 -0.92 -11.09 22.85
C TYR A 249 -0.34 -9.74 23.30
N LEU A 250 0.21 -8.96 22.36
CA LEU A 250 0.76 -7.64 22.62
C LEU A 250 -0.40 -6.62 22.62
N PRO A 251 -0.70 -5.95 23.76
CA PRO A 251 -1.83 -5.03 23.88
C PRO A 251 -1.49 -3.66 23.27
N LEU A 252 -1.48 -3.60 21.93
CA LEU A 252 -1.17 -2.37 21.19
C LEU A 252 -2.15 -1.24 21.54
N GLY A 253 -3.42 -1.58 21.75
CA GLY A 253 -4.51 -0.65 22.02
C GLY A 253 -4.45 0.01 23.39
N GLU A 254 -4.00 -0.71 24.41
CA GLU A 254 -3.93 -0.21 25.79
C GLU A 254 -2.76 0.76 25.98
N GLN A 255 -1.70 0.62 25.18
CA GLN A 255 -0.47 1.40 25.29
C GLN A 255 -0.18 2.13 23.99
N ILE A 256 -0.58 3.40 23.91
CA ILE A 256 -0.32 4.30 22.75
C ILE A 256 1.17 4.34 22.38
N GLU A 257 2.05 4.30 23.38
CA GLU A 257 3.50 4.23 23.24
C GLU A 257 3.93 3.04 22.38
N LEU A 258 3.39 1.87 22.72
CA LEU A 258 3.69 0.60 22.08
C LEU A 258 3.13 0.55 20.66
N LEU A 259 1.93 1.10 20.46
CA LEU A 259 1.34 1.26 19.13
C LEU A 259 2.22 2.13 18.22
N HIS A 260 2.75 3.24 18.72
CA HIS A 260 3.63 4.11 17.94
C HIS A 260 4.94 3.41 17.55
N VAL A 261 5.57 2.70 18.49
CA VAL A 261 6.78 1.91 18.21
C VAL A 261 6.46 0.82 17.18
N PHE A 262 5.34 0.12 17.33
CA PHE A 262 4.90 -0.90 16.39
C PHE A 262 4.68 -0.34 14.97
N ALA A 263 4.01 0.80 14.85
CA ALA A 263 3.79 1.49 13.58
C ALA A 263 5.12 1.95 12.94
N PHE A 264 6.04 2.50 13.74
CA PHE A 264 7.36 2.90 13.26
C PHE A 264 8.15 1.70 12.72
N CYS A 265 8.19 0.60 13.46
CA CYS A 265 8.82 -0.66 13.04
C CYS A 265 8.19 -1.20 11.75
N SER A 266 6.87 -1.10 11.61
CA SER A 266 6.16 -1.52 10.40
C SER A 266 6.57 -0.70 9.18
N PHE A 267 6.66 0.63 9.32
CA PHE A 267 7.17 1.49 8.25
C PHE A 267 8.63 1.19 7.92
N ALA A 268 9.48 0.93 8.92
CA ALA A 268 10.88 0.59 8.70
C ALA A 268 11.04 -0.72 7.92
N ILE A 269 10.32 -1.77 8.32
CA ILE A 269 10.32 -3.08 7.64
C ILE A 269 9.77 -2.95 6.22
N GLY A 270 8.66 -2.24 6.04
CA GLY A 270 8.08 -1.98 4.72
C GLY A 270 9.04 -1.20 3.81
N THR A 271 9.71 -0.19 4.37
CA THR A 271 10.72 0.61 3.66
C THR A 271 11.90 -0.24 3.25
N PHE A 272 12.36 -1.17 4.09
CA PHE A 272 13.41 -2.12 3.75
C PHE A 272 13.04 -2.96 2.52
N TRP A 273 11.86 -3.57 2.50
CA TRP A 273 11.43 -4.41 1.36
C TRP A 273 11.25 -3.61 0.07
N LEU A 274 10.67 -2.41 0.17
CA LEU A 274 10.53 -1.51 -0.98
C LEU A 274 11.90 -1.03 -1.48
N TRP A 275 12.83 -0.70 -0.58
CA TRP A 275 14.19 -0.29 -0.94
C TRP A 275 14.91 -1.35 -1.77
N GLN A 276 14.78 -2.63 -1.41
CA GLN A 276 15.33 -3.73 -2.21
C GLN A 276 14.77 -3.74 -3.65
N ALA A 277 13.47 -3.52 -3.79
CA ALA A 277 12.80 -3.47 -5.09
C ALA A 277 13.22 -2.24 -5.92
N VAL A 278 13.25 -1.06 -5.31
CA VAL A 278 13.67 0.21 -5.92
C VAL A 278 15.11 0.11 -6.40
N ASN A 279 16.01 -0.36 -5.54
CA ASN A 279 17.44 -0.49 -5.84
C ASN A 279 17.68 -1.46 -7.01
N ARG A 280 16.95 -2.59 -7.02
CA ARG A 280 17.00 -3.57 -8.11
C ARG A 280 16.52 -2.98 -9.43
N ARG A 281 15.36 -2.33 -9.45
CA ARG A 281 14.78 -1.70 -10.65
C ARG A 281 15.59 -0.52 -11.16
N PHE A 282 16.31 0.17 -10.27
CA PHE A 282 17.25 1.20 -10.67
C PHE A 282 18.44 0.60 -11.43
N ARG A 283 19.03 -0.48 -10.92
CA ARG A 283 20.20 -1.15 -11.54
C ARG A 283 19.85 -1.86 -12.84
N ASP A 284 18.74 -2.59 -12.87
CA ASP A 284 18.28 -3.31 -14.06
C ASP A 284 16.80 -3.00 -14.37
N PRO A 285 16.52 -2.18 -15.40
CA PRO A 285 15.15 -1.84 -15.80
C PRO A 285 14.40 -2.99 -16.46
N ASN A 286 15.06 -4.09 -16.82
CA ASN A 286 14.44 -5.28 -17.44
C ASN A 286 14.23 -6.42 -16.44
N ALA A 287 14.87 -6.36 -15.26
CA ALA A 287 14.65 -7.33 -14.19
C ALA A 287 13.24 -7.25 -13.59
N THR A 288 12.78 -8.35 -13.02
CA THR A 288 11.58 -8.35 -12.15
C THR A 288 11.77 -7.38 -10.97
N ILE A 289 10.67 -6.85 -10.43
CA ILE A 289 10.70 -5.90 -9.31
C ILE A 289 11.34 -6.53 -8.08
N SER A 290 10.99 -7.80 -7.81
CA SER A 290 11.55 -8.58 -6.72
C SER A 290 12.21 -9.85 -7.26
N SER A 291 13.27 -10.32 -6.61
CA SER A 291 13.79 -11.66 -6.84
C SER A 291 12.90 -12.70 -6.14
N LYS A 292 12.95 -13.96 -6.59
CA LYS A 292 12.16 -15.05 -5.98
C LYS A 292 12.48 -15.26 -4.51
N ARG A 293 13.77 -15.20 -4.15
CA ARG A 293 14.20 -15.31 -2.75
C ARG A 293 13.68 -14.16 -1.89
N GLN A 294 13.76 -12.93 -2.41
CA GLN A 294 13.24 -11.76 -1.70
C GLN A 294 11.73 -11.85 -1.53
N SER A 295 10.98 -12.35 -2.52
CA SER A 295 9.53 -12.49 -2.37
C SER A 295 9.13 -13.54 -1.34
N TYR A 296 9.84 -14.65 -1.21
CA TYR A 296 9.56 -15.66 -0.17
C TYR A 296 9.67 -15.06 1.23
N LEU A 297 10.75 -14.32 1.48
CA LEU A 297 10.98 -13.68 2.77
C LEU A 297 10.02 -12.51 3.03
N ALA A 298 9.77 -11.68 2.01
CA ALA A 298 8.81 -10.59 2.11
C ALA A 298 7.39 -11.11 2.35
N MET A 299 6.98 -12.19 1.67
CA MET A 299 5.70 -12.83 1.87
C MET A 299 5.61 -13.38 3.29
N ALA A 300 6.59 -14.15 3.77
CA ALA A 300 6.59 -14.64 5.16
C ALA A 300 6.45 -13.49 6.17
N CYS A 301 7.21 -12.40 5.99
CA CYS A 301 7.16 -11.22 6.85
C CYS A 301 5.78 -10.55 6.86
N VAL A 302 5.19 -10.33 5.69
CA VAL A 302 3.85 -9.76 5.54
C VAL A 302 2.81 -10.66 6.18
N GLN A 303 2.87 -11.97 5.94
CA GLN A 303 1.88 -12.91 6.48
C GLN A 303 1.94 -13.01 8.00
N VAL A 304 3.15 -13.04 8.60
CA VAL A 304 3.32 -13.04 10.06
C VAL A 304 2.76 -11.75 10.67
N PHE A 305 3.00 -10.61 10.01
CA PHE A 305 2.45 -9.32 10.44
C PHE A 305 0.92 -9.36 10.52
N PHE A 306 0.23 -9.91 9.51
CA PHE A 306 -1.23 -9.96 9.49
C PHE A 306 -1.81 -11.02 10.43
N VAL A 307 -1.23 -12.22 10.48
CA VAL A 307 -1.70 -13.30 11.37
C VAL A 307 -1.68 -12.89 12.84
N GLY A 308 -0.72 -12.03 13.24
CA GLY A 308 -0.69 -11.52 14.61
C GLY A 308 -1.98 -10.80 15.02
N PHE A 309 -2.64 -10.05 14.14
CA PHE A 309 -3.89 -9.37 14.48
C PHE A 309 -5.10 -10.31 14.61
N ILE A 310 -4.98 -11.58 14.19
CA ILE A 310 -6.05 -12.58 14.25
C ILE A 310 -5.89 -13.48 15.46
N LEU A 311 -4.65 -13.83 15.82
CA LEU A 311 -4.35 -14.71 16.95
C LEU A 311 -4.50 -13.96 18.28
N VAL A 312 -5.70 -13.44 18.52
CA VAL A 312 -6.14 -12.63 19.67
C VAL A 312 -7.34 -13.32 20.31
N LYS A 313 -7.55 -13.15 21.61
CA LYS A 313 -8.57 -13.87 22.38
C LYS A 313 -10.01 -13.39 22.09
N GLY A 314 -10.76 -14.19 21.34
CA GLY A 314 -12.04 -14.76 21.80
C GLY A 314 -13.36 -13.99 21.67
N ASN A 315 -13.47 -12.89 20.92
CA ASN A 315 -14.81 -12.28 20.70
C ASN A 315 -14.98 -11.44 19.43
N ILE A 316 -14.04 -11.50 18.49
CA ILE A 316 -14.23 -10.81 17.20
C ILE A 316 -15.06 -11.74 16.32
N ASP A 317 -16.05 -11.20 15.60
CA ASP A 317 -16.78 -11.92 14.56
C ASP A 317 -15.76 -12.53 13.56
N GLU A 318 -15.42 -13.79 13.82
CA GLU A 318 -14.29 -14.51 13.21
C GLU A 318 -14.40 -14.47 11.69
N PHE A 319 -15.64 -14.43 11.19
CA PHE A 319 -15.98 -14.40 9.79
C PHE A 319 -15.69 -13.06 9.12
N SER A 320 -16.17 -11.94 9.70
CA SER A 320 -15.95 -10.60 9.15
C SER A 320 -14.48 -10.24 9.12
N VAL A 321 -13.74 -10.62 10.16
CA VAL A 321 -12.27 -10.47 10.22
C VAL A 321 -11.64 -11.28 9.11
N LEU A 322 -11.88 -12.59 9.05
CA LEU A 322 -11.30 -13.46 8.04
C LEU A 322 -11.59 -12.96 6.62
N SER A 323 -12.78 -12.39 6.38
CA SER A 323 -13.17 -11.75 5.11
C SER A 323 -12.31 -10.56 4.72
N GLY A 324 -12.03 -9.64 5.64
CA GLY A 324 -11.19 -8.48 5.38
C GLY A 324 -9.74 -8.88 5.06
N PHE A 325 -9.20 -9.84 5.81
CA PHE A 325 -7.86 -10.36 5.59
C PHE A 325 -7.72 -11.18 4.30
N SER A 326 -8.82 -11.76 3.84
CA SER A 326 -8.92 -12.49 2.58
C SER A 326 -8.67 -11.57 1.38
N VAL A 327 -9.36 -10.42 1.35
CA VAL A 327 -9.21 -9.38 0.33
C VAL A 327 -7.81 -8.81 0.38
N PHE A 328 -7.29 -8.57 1.58
CA PHE A 328 -5.93 -8.09 1.75
C PHE A 328 -4.90 -9.09 1.18
N ASN A 329 -5.04 -10.37 1.48
CA ASN A 329 -4.19 -11.43 0.92
C ASN A 329 -4.23 -11.45 -0.61
N LEU A 330 -5.42 -11.33 -1.21
CA LEU A 330 -5.56 -11.21 -2.66
C LEU A 330 -4.72 -10.04 -3.20
N LEU A 331 -4.83 -8.85 -2.59
CA LEU A 331 -4.06 -7.67 -3.01
C LEU A 331 -2.55 -7.89 -2.92
N VAL A 332 -2.06 -8.48 -1.81
CA VAL A 332 -0.63 -8.80 -1.65
C VAL A 332 -0.16 -9.78 -2.73
N PHE A 333 -0.95 -10.81 -3.04
CA PHE A 333 -0.60 -11.75 -4.10
C PHE A 333 -0.65 -11.12 -5.49
N LEU A 334 -1.60 -10.23 -5.79
CA LEU A 334 -1.63 -9.50 -7.06
C LEU A 334 -0.39 -8.61 -7.22
N ILE A 335 0.03 -7.91 -6.16
CA ILE A 335 1.28 -7.15 -6.13
C ILE A 335 2.48 -8.09 -6.32
N GLY A 336 2.49 -9.24 -5.64
CA GLY A 336 3.53 -10.27 -5.77
C GLY A 336 3.63 -10.84 -7.18
N ILE A 337 2.50 -11.14 -7.83
CA ILE A 337 2.42 -11.59 -9.22
C ILE A 337 3.02 -10.53 -10.14
N ALA A 338 2.59 -9.27 -10.01
CA ALA A 338 3.14 -8.18 -10.81
C ALA A 338 4.64 -7.98 -10.59
N ALA A 339 5.11 -8.17 -9.35
CA ALA A 339 6.51 -7.98 -8.98
C ALA A 339 7.44 -9.12 -9.44
N LEU A 340 6.94 -10.35 -9.53
CA LEU A 340 7.73 -11.55 -9.82
C LEU A 340 7.64 -12.03 -11.26
N THR A 341 6.59 -11.67 -12.01
CA THR A 341 6.34 -12.28 -13.31
C THR A 341 7.27 -11.70 -14.39
N PRO A 342 8.22 -12.48 -14.94
CA PRO A 342 9.13 -11.98 -15.96
C PRO A 342 8.40 -11.73 -17.29
N GLN A 343 8.89 -10.73 -18.02
CA GLN A 343 8.41 -10.43 -19.36
C GLN A 343 8.94 -11.44 -20.40
N ARG A 344 8.31 -11.47 -21.58
CA ARG A 344 8.67 -12.37 -22.69
C ARG A 344 10.17 -12.47 -23.00
N ALA A 345 10.90 -11.36 -23.01
CA ALA A 345 12.31 -11.35 -23.36
C ALA A 345 13.16 -12.16 -22.37
N ALA A 346 12.94 -11.94 -21.06
CA ALA A 346 13.61 -12.70 -20.01
C ALA A 346 13.27 -14.20 -20.08
N VAL A 347 11.99 -14.54 -20.28
CA VAL A 347 11.56 -15.96 -20.38
C VAL A 347 12.12 -16.62 -21.64
N GLN A 348 12.20 -15.90 -22.75
CA GLN A 348 12.78 -16.41 -23.99
C GLN A 348 14.28 -16.68 -23.84
N GLU A 349 15.01 -15.77 -23.21
CA GLU A 349 16.43 -15.95 -22.90
C GLU A 349 16.65 -17.16 -21.99
N TRP A 350 15.85 -17.28 -20.92
CA TRP A 350 15.89 -18.44 -20.04
C TRP A 350 15.56 -19.74 -20.78
N ALA A 351 14.50 -19.75 -21.58
CA ALA A 351 14.09 -20.95 -22.32
C ALA A 351 15.17 -21.42 -23.30
N ARG A 352 15.92 -20.48 -23.90
CA ARG A 352 17.04 -20.78 -24.79
C ARG A 352 18.25 -21.31 -24.03
N TYR A 353 18.67 -20.66 -22.94
CA TYR A 353 19.96 -20.98 -22.31
C TYR A 353 19.90 -21.94 -21.13
N ARG A 354 18.71 -22.36 -20.67
CA ARG A 354 18.55 -23.26 -19.51
C ARG A 354 19.34 -24.58 -19.61
N HIS A 355 19.59 -25.07 -20.82
CA HIS A 355 20.29 -26.34 -21.07
C HIS A 355 21.82 -26.19 -21.09
N LEU A 356 22.34 -24.96 -21.13
CA LEU A 356 23.79 -24.67 -21.15
C LEU A 356 24.37 -24.45 -19.74
N HIS A 357 23.57 -24.52 -18.68
CA HIS A 357 24.08 -24.37 -17.33
C HIS A 357 25.00 -25.53 -16.95
N PRO A 358 26.13 -25.25 -16.27
CA PRO A 358 27.15 -26.26 -15.97
C PRO A 358 26.55 -27.46 -15.24
N GLN A 359 26.99 -28.65 -15.65
CA GLN A 359 26.63 -29.94 -15.06
C GLN A 359 26.84 -29.87 -13.54
N GLY A 360 25.75 -29.70 -12.78
CA GLY A 360 25.80 -29.52 -11.32
C GLY A 360 24.74 -28.57 -10.74
N ARG A 361 24.13 -27.68 -11.54
CA ARG A 361 22.93 -26.94 -11.10
C ARG A 361 21.68 -27.77 -11.39
N SER A 362 20.95 -28.16 -10.34
CA SER A 362 19.69 -28.90 -10.49
C SER A 362 18.62 -28.03 -11.17
N GLU A 363 17.90 -28.61 -12.13
CA GLU A 363 16.81 -27.91 -12.84
C GLU A 363 15.77 -27.33 -11.87
N LEU A 364 15.49 -28.03 -10.77
CA LEU A 364 14.57 -27.59 -9.72
C LEU A 364 15.02 -26.27 -9.07
N ARG A 365 16.32 -26.12 -8.80
CA ARG A 365 16.86 -24.89 -8.22
C ARG A 365 16.66 -23.69 -9.16
N GLU A 366 16.70 -23.91 -10.46
CA GLU A 366 16.48 -22.87 -11.48
C GLU A 366 15.00 -22.43 -11.56
N TRP A 367 14.05 -23.33 -11.30
CA TRP A 367 12.63 -22.96 -11.21
C TRP A 367 12.31 -22.18 -9.93
N ILE A 368 12.94 -22.58 -8.82
CA ILE A 368 12.72 -21.98 -7.49
C ILE A 368 13.45 -20.64 -7.34
N LEU A 369 14.71 -20.55 -7.77
CA LEU A 369 15.54 -19.36 -7.55
C LEU A 369 15.83 -18.57 -8.82
N GLY A 370 15.70 -19.18 -10.00
CA GLY A 370 16.05 -18.54 -11.27
C GLY A 370 15.13 -17.36 -11.56
N GLU A 371 15.72 -16.19 -11.81
CA GLU A 371 14.99 -14.92 -11.91
C GLU A 371 14.25 -14.76 -13.24
N LYS A 372 14.75 -15.39 -14.30
CA LYS A 372 14.20 -15.31 -15.66
C LYS A 372 13.20 -16.43 -15.96
N SER A 373 13.11 -17.45 -15.10
CA SER A 373 12.18 -18.56 -15.26
C SER A 373 10.75 -18.14 -14.88
N PRO A 374 9.71 -18.74 -15.50
CA PRO A 374 8.32 -18.37 -15.22
C PRO A 374 7.99 -18.33 -13.72
N ALA A 375 7.18 -17.37 -13.30
CA ALA A 375 6.95 -17.10 -11.88
C ALA A 375 6.02 -18.10 -11.18
N LEU A 376 5.40 -19.01 -11.94
CA LEU A 376 4.34 -19.90 -11.44
C LEU A 376 4.75 -20.76 -10.24
N VAL A 377 5.99 -21.29 -10.25
CA VAL A 377 6.55 -22.07 -9.13
C VAL A 377 6.83 -21.17 -7.92
N ALA A 378 7.33 -19.96 -8.15
CA ALA A 378 7.58 -19.02 -7.07
C ALA A 378 6.29 -18.55 -6.39
N ILE A 379 5.22 -18.39 -7.16
CA ILE A 379 3.92 -18.01 -6.61
C ILE A 379 3.33 -19.17 -5.81
N ALA A 380 3.46 -20.42 -6.28
CA ALA A 380 3.08 -21.59 -5.51
C ALA A 380 3.82 -21.70 -4.17
N ILE A 381 5.12 -21.39 -4.13
CA ILE A 381 5.90 -21.37 -2.87
C ILE A 381 5.42 -20.26 -1.94
N ASN A 382 5.14 -19.06 -2.46
CA ASN A 382 4.56 -17.98 -1.66
C ASN A 382 3.19 -18.37 -1.08
N LEU A 383 2.35 -19.05 -1.86
CA LEU A 383 1.07 -19.60 -1.38
C LEU A 383 1.27 -20.64 -0.27
N ALA A 384 2.26 -21.53 -0.42
CA ALA A 384 2.60 -22.51 0.62
C ALA A 384 3.10 -21.84 1.90
N ILE A 385 3.93 -20.79 1.79
CA ILE A 385 4.38 -19.98 2.92
C ILE A 385 3.17 -19.36 3.63
N THR A 386 2.25 -18.74 2.89
CA THR A 386 1.01 -18.20 3.47
C THR A 386 0.22 -19.28 4.17
N ALA A 387 -0.02 -20.43 3.54
CA ALA A 387 -0.76 -21.53 4.17
C ALA A 387 -0.11 -21.94 5.50
N ILE A 388 1.21 -22.17 5.52
CA ILE A 388 1.97 -22.55 6.73
C ILE A 388 1.84 -21.51 7.84
N VAL A 389 2.00 -20.22 7.52
CA VAL A 389 1.93 -19.13 8.50
C VAL A 389 0.53 -18.98 9.09
N TRP A 390 -0.51 -19.26 8.30
CA TRP A 390 -1.91 -19.16 8.71
C TRP A 390 -2.45 -20.42 9.39
N MET A 391 -1.77 -21.58 9.28
CA MET A 391 -2.19 -22.84 9.90
C MET A 391 -2.53 -22.70 11.40
N PRO A 392 -1.71 -22.04 12.25
CA PRO A 392 -2.04 -21.91 13.67
C PRO A 392 -3.37 -21.19 13.92
N ALA A 393 -3.64 -20.12 13.16
CA ALA A 393 -4.90 -19.38 13.27
C ALA A 393 -6.11 -20.23 12.82
N ILE A 394 -5.94 -21.00 11.75
CA ILE A 394 -6.99 -21.88 11.23
C ILE A 394 -7.30 -23.02 12.22
N LEU A 395 -6.29 -23.59 12.88
CA LEU A 395 -6.46 -24.66 13.86
C LEU A 395 -7.17 -24.22 15.14
N MET A 396 -7.25 -22.92 15.42
CA MET A 396 -8.00 -22.37 16.55
C MET A 396 -9.49 -22.22 16.26
N LEU A 397 -9.93 -22.41 15.01
CA LEU A 397 -11.34 -22.35 14.63
C LEU A 397 -12.10 -23.59 15.16
N PRO A 398 -13.40 -23.44 15.49
CA PRO A 398 -14.28 -24.57 15.81
C PRO A 398 -14.25 -25.70 14.75
N ALA A 399 -14.44 -26.96 15.15
CA ALA A 399 -14.33 -28.11 14.25
C ALA A 399 -15.28 -28.04 13.03
N LYS A 400 -16.48 -27.48 13.19
CA LYS A 400 -17.45 -27.29 12.09
C LYS A 400 -16.94 -26.28 11.04
N SER A 401 -16.26 -25.21 11.47
CA SER A 401 -15.70 -24.18 10.59
C SER A 401 -14.32 -24.53 10.04
N LEU A 402 -13.58 -25.43 10.70
CA LEU A 402 -12.25 -25.87 10.26
C LEU A 402 -12.25 -26.48 8.84
N ALA A 403 -13.15 -27.43 8.56
CA ALA A 403 -13.21 -28.10 7.26
C ALA A 403 -13.54 -27.11 6.12
N ILE A 404 -14.49 -26.20 6.38
CA ILE A 404 -14.91 -25.16 5.44
C ILE A 404 -13.77 -24.17 5.21
N ALA A 405 -13.07 -23.77 6.26
CA ALA A 405 -11.93 -22.85 6.19
C ALA A 405 -10.77 -23.43 5.36
N ILE A 406 -10.46 -24.73 5.54
CA ILE A 406 -9.41 -25.42 4.76
C ILE A 406 -9.78 -25.47 3.27
N VAL A 407 -11.03 -25.85 2.95
CA VAL A 407 -11.49 -25.89 1.55
C VAL A 407 -11.50 -24.50 0.93
N GLY A 408 -11.97 -23.48 1.66
CA GLY A 408 -11.96 -22.09 1.23
C GLY A 408 -10.55 -21.55 0.96
N LEU A 409 -9.59 -21.88 1.83
CA LEU A 409 -8.18 -21.50 1.66
C LEU A 409 -7.57 -22.16 0.43
N LEU A 410 -7.81 -23.46 0.23
CA LEU A 410 -7.32 -24.19 -0.94
C LEU A 410 -7.90 -23.64 -2.24
N ALA A 411 -9.20 -23.36 -2.27
CA ALA A 411 -9.85 -22.74 -3.42
C ALA A 411 -9.28 -21.33 -3.71
N ALA A 412 -9.07 -20.51 -2.67
CA ALA A 412 -8.47 -19.19 -2.82
C ALA A 412 -7.01 -19.28 -3.33
N ALA A 413 -6.23 -20.24 -2.83
CA ALA A 413 -4.86 -20.46 -3.26
C ALA A 413 -4.78 -20.88 -4.73
N ILE A 414 -5.64 -21.80 -5.18
CA ILE A 414 -5.71 -22.21 -6.59
C ILE A 414 -6.14 -21.03 -7.47
N LEU A 415 -7.10 -20.22 -7.03
CA LEU A 415 -7.55 -19.04 -7.77
C LEU A 415 -6.42 -18.02 -7.98
N ILE A 416 -5.65 -17.71 -6.93
CA ILE A 416 -4.45 -16.86 -7.06
C ILE A 416 -3.44 -17.48 -8.03
N TRP A 417 -3.28 -18.80 -8.00
CA TRP A 417 -2.38 -19.51 -8.89
C TRP A 417 -2.83 -19.48 -10.36
N ILE A 418 -4.14 -19.51 -10.59
CA ILE A 418 -4.75 -19.28 -11.92
C ILE A 418 -4.46 -17.86 -12.39
N TYR A 419 -4.66 -16.83 -11.55
CA TYR A 419 -4.36 -15.44 -11.92
C TYR A 419 -2.88 -15.27 -12.30
N ALA A 420 -1.98 -15.88 -11.54
CA ALA A 420 -0.57 -15.93 -11.87
C ALA A 420 -0.29 -16.56 -13.24
N ALA A 421 -0.95 -17.69 -13.54
CA ALA A 421 -0.80 -18.37 -14.82
C ALA A 421 -1.34 -17.52 -15.98
N ILE A 422 -2.50 -16.87 -15.81
CA ILE A 422 -3.08 -15.93 -16.79
C ILE A 422 -2.10 -14.79 -17.08
N VAL A 423 -1.60 -14.11 -16.05
CA VAL A 423 -0.62 -13.02 -16.20
C VAL A 423 0.62 -13.51 -16.93
N GLN A 424 1.19 -14.64 -16.51
CA GLN A 424 2.39 -15.18 -17.13
C GLN A 424 2.17 -15.51 -18.61
N VAL A 425 1.05 -16.15 -18.98
CA VAL A 425 0.73 -16.48 -20.39
C VAL A 425 0.57 -15.20 -21.21
N LEU A 426 -0.19 -14.22 -20.72
CA LEU A 426 -0.46 -12.97 -21.44
C LEU A 426 0.80 -12.10 -21.59
N LEU A 427 1.72 -12.12 -20.63
CA LEU A 427 3.02 -11.44 -20.74
C LEU A 427 3.97 -12.07 -21.77
N LEU A 428 3.69 -13.29 -22.24
CA LEU A 428 4.44 -13.93 -23.34
C LEU A 428 3.91 -13.59 -24.73
N LEU A 429 2.79 -12.86 -24.85
CA LEU A 429 2.25 -12.43 -26.14
C LEU A 429 3.21 -11.51 -26.90
N LYS A 430 3.15 -11.58 -28.24
CA LYS A 430 3.93 -10.73 -29.16
C LYS A 430 3.28 -9.34 -29.34
N THR A 431 3.01 -8.62 -28.25
CA THR A 431 2.38 -7.28 -28.31
C THR A 431 3.03 -6.31 -27.32
N LYS A 432 3.10 -5.03 -27.69
CA LYS A 432 3.57 -3.94 -26.81
C LYS A 432 2.60 -3.69 -25.65
N LYS A 433 1.30 -4.02 -25.80
CA LYS A 433 0.23 -3.78 -24.81
C LYS A 433 -0.02 -4.96 -23.85
N ARG A 434 0.87 -5.96 -23.82
CA ARG A 434 0.70 -7.21 -23.04
C ARG A 434 0.38 -6.99 -21.55
N ALA A 435 1.03 -6.02 -20.91
CA ALA A 435 0.81 -5.74 -19.49
C ALA A 435 -0.60 -5.19 -19.24
N PHE A 436 -1.07 -4.29 -20.11
CA PHE A 436 -2.44 -3.76 -20.03
C PHE A 436 -3.49 -4.87 -20.25
N ILE A 437 -3.26 -5.76 -21.22
CA ILE A 437 -4.15 -6.91 -21.46
C ILE A 437 -4.16 -7.86 -20.25
N ALA A 438 -2.99 -8.14 -19.66
CA ALA A 438 -2.90 -8.99 -18.48
C ALA A 438 -3.65 -8.39 -17.27
N VAL A 439 -3.47 -7.09 -17.01
CA VAL A 439 -4.19 -6.37 -15.95
C VAL A 439 -5.70 -6.40 -16.20
N GLY A 440 -6.16 -6.09 -17.43
CA GLY A 440 -7.57 -6.13 -17.79
C GLY A 440 -8.19 -7.51 -17.66
N ALA A 441 -7.47 -8.57 -18.04
CA ALA A 441 -7.94 -9.95 -17.92
C ALA A 441 -8.10 -10.38 -16.46
N VAL A 442 -7.12 -10.08 -15.60
CA VAL A 442 -7.20 -10.40 -14.17
C VAL A 442 -8.27 -9.57 -13.46
N LEU A 443 -8.34 -8.26 -13.72
CA LEU A 443 -9.40 -7.41 -13.18
C LEU A 443 -10.79 -7.89 -13.62
N GLY A 444 -10.95 -8.24 -14.90
CA GLY A 444 -12.19 -8.85 -15.40
C GLY A 444 -12.51 -10.15 -14.67
N ALA A 445 -11.54 -11.02 -14.44
CA ALA A 445 -11.72 -12.28 -13.73
C ALA A 445 -12.08 -12.10 -12.23
N ILE A 446 -11.70 -10.98 -11.62
CA ILE A 446 -12.02 -10.65 -10.21
C ILE A 446 -13.38 -9.94 -10.10
N VAL A 447 -13.65 -8.97 -10.99
CA VAL A 447 -14.76 -8.01 -10.87
C VAL A 447 -16.02 -8.43 -11.62
N LEU A 448 -15.90 -9.19 -12.72
CA LEU A 448 -17.07 -9.63 -13.48
C LEU A 448 -17.95 -10.60 -12.67
N PRO A 449 -17.40 -11.60 -11.94
CA PRO A 449 -18.22 -12.51 -11.14
C PRO A 449 -19.15 -11.81 -10.11
N PRO A 450 -18.70 -10.86 -9.26
CA PRO A 450 -19.59 -10.20 -8.30
C PRO A 450 -20.64 -9.34 -8.99
N ILE A 451 -20.30 -8.67 -10.10
CA ILE A 451 -21.28 -7.87 -10.86
C ILE A 451 -22.37 -8.78 -11.43
N CYS A 452 -21.99 -9.91 -12.04
CA CYS A 452 -22.96 -10.88 -12.53
C CYS A 452 -23.83 -11.41 -11.39
N ALA A 453 -23.23 -11.79 -10.26
CA ALA A 453 -23.97 -12.28 -9.09
C ALA A 453 -24.97 -11.23 -8.58
N PHE A 454 -24.55 -9.97 -8.45
CA PHE A 454 -25.41 -8.86 -8.03
C PHE A 454 -26.59 -8.62 -9.00
N VAL A 455 -26.33 -8.63 -10.31
CA VAL A 455 -27.37 -8.46 -11.34
C VAL A 455 -28.37 -9.61 -11.33
N PHE A 456 -27.89 -10.85 -11.20
CA PHE A 456 -28.76 -12.03 -11.09
C PHE A 456 -29.60 -12.01 -9.82
N ALA A 457 -29.03 -11.56 -8.72
CA ALA A 457 -29.71 -11.47 -7.42
C ALA A 457 -30.88 -10.48 -7.42
N ILE A 458 -30.66 -9.29 -8.01
CA ILE A 458 -31.72 -8.29 -8.17
C ILE A 458 -32.86 -8.85 -9.02
N ARG A 459 -32.55 -9.68 -10.02
CA ARG A 459 -33.52 -10.15 -11.03
C ARG A 459 -34.26 -11.43 -10.64
N PHE A 460 -33.65 -12.30 -9.82
CA PHE A 460 -34.20 -13.63 -9.49
C PHE A 460 -34.05 -13.91 -7.99
N SER A 461 -34.81 -13.22 -7.13
CA SER A 461 -34.68 -13.28 -5.67
C SER A 461 -34.79 -14.69 -5.07
N GLU A 462 -35.58 -15.60 -5.66
CA GLU A 462 -35.72 -16.99 -5.17
C GLU A 462 -34.59 -17.93 -5.63
N LEU A 463 -33.95 -17.64 -6.77
CA LEU A 463 -32.76 -18.37 -7.26
C LEU A 463 -31.44 -17.75 -6.76
N ALA A 464 -31.53 -16.54 -6.19
CA ALA A 464 -30.40 -15.71 -5.78
C ALA A 464 -29.58 -16.33 -4.65
N ILE A 465 -30.24 -16.93 -3.66
CA ILE A 465 -29.62 -17.43 -2.43
C ILE A 465 -28.52 -18.47 -2.73
N GLY A 466 -28.76 -19.41 -3.66
CA GLY A 466 -27.74 -20.38 -4.10
C GLY A 466 -26.71 -19.81 -5.08
N SER A 467 -27.06 -18.75 -5.82
CA SER A 467 -26.17 -18.16 -6.82
C SER A 467 -25.04 -17.33 -6.20
N HIS A 468 -25.30 -16.57 -5.12
CA HIS A 468 -24.28 -15.77 -4.44
C HIS A 468 -23.12 -16.61 -3.90
N GLU A 469 -23.44 -17.80 -3.41
CA GLU A 469 -22.50 -18.72 -2.76
C GLU A 469 -21.66 -19.50 -3.79
N LEU A 470 -22.24 -19.82 -4.95
CA LEU A 470 -21.56 -20.41 -6.12
C LEU A 470 -20.44 -19.51 -6.69
N TRP A 471 -20.66 -18.19 -6.71
CA TRP A 471 -19.69 -17.23 -7.23
C TRP A 471 -18.57 -16.86 -6.23
N SER A 472 -18.68 -17.30 -4.97
CA SER A 472 -17.62 -17.14 -3.97
C SER A 472 -16.32 -17.87 -4.34
N PHE A 473 -16.40 -18.90 -5.20
CA PHE A 473 -15.24 -19.59 -5.79
C PHE A 473 -14.47 -18.74 -6.83
N ALA A 474 -15.06 -17.66 -7.33
CA ALA A 474 -14.41 -16.75 -8.26
C ALA A 474 -13.83 -15.50 -7.57
N ILE A 475 -14.14 -15.26 -6.29
CA ILE A 475 -13.89 -13.96 -5.61
C ILE A 475 -13.26 -14.16 -4.23
N PHE A 476 -12.50 -15.25 -4.01
CA PHE A 476 -11.77 -15.49 -2.75
C PHE A 476 -12.67 -15.97 -1.59
N GLY A 477 -12.89 -17.29 -1.52
CA GLY A 477 -12.94 -18.18 -0.34
C GLY A 477 -13.84 -17.88 0.87
N VAL A 478 -14.26 -16.65 1.14
CA VAL A 478 -14.92 -16.30 2.41
C VAL A 478 -16.45 -16.42 2.33
N GLY A 479 -17.05 -16.33 1.15
CA GLY A 479 -18.47 -16.68 0.97
C GLY A 479 -18.82 -18.14 1.33
N LEU A 480 -17.82 -19.01 1.48
CA LEU A 480 -18.00 -20.41 1.86
C LEU A 480 -18.34 -20.61 3.34
N ALA A 481 -17.91 -19.73 4.24
CA ALA A 481 -18.20 -19.87 5.67
C ALA A 481 -19.55 -19.24 6.10
N GLN A 482 -20.22 -18.51 5.20
CA GLN A 482 -21.65 -18.17 5.33
C GLN A 482 -22.57 -19.25 4.76
N ALA A 483 -22.01 -20.20 4.01
CA ALA A 483 -22.75 -21.18 3.25
C ALA A 483 -23.10 -22.44 4.07
N GLU A 484 -23.75 -22.26 5.22
CA GLU A 484 -24.39 -23.40 5.90
C GLU A 484 -25.45 -24.09 4.99
N SER A 485 -25.85 -23.43 3.90
CA SER A 485 -26.80 -23.86 2.87
C SER A 485 -26.20 -24.48 1.59
N LEU A 486 -24.87 -24.49 1.37
CA LEU A 486 -24.31 -25.01 0.11
C LEU A 486 -24.24 -26.54 0.09
N ALA A 487 -24.73 -27.14 -1.00
CA ALA A 487 -24.51 -28.55 -1.30
C ALA A 487 -23.02 -28.84 -1.54
N MET A 488 -22.48 -29.90 -0.93
CA MET A 488 -21.08 -30.34 -1.11
C MET A 488 -20.71 -30.59 -2.59
N SER A 489 -21.66 -31.03 -3.41
CA SER A 489 -21.48 -31.24 -4.86
C SER A 489 -21.10 -29.95 -5.59
N THR A 490 -21.65 -28.82 -5.17
CA THR A 490 -21.37 -27.50 -5.72
C THR A 490 -19.95 -27.05 -5.43
N ILE A 491 -19.51 -27.25 -4.19
CA ILE A 491 -18.16 -26.94 -3.71
C ILE A 491 -17.12 -27.75 -4.51
N LEU A 492 -17.38 -29.05 -4.66
CA LEU A 492 -16.51 -29.96 -5.42
C LEU A 492 -16.45 -29.59 -6.91
N LEU A 493 -17.57 -29.23 -7.53
CA LEU A 493 -17.61 -28.83 -8.94
C LEU A 493 -16.82 -27.53 -9.18
N GLY A 494 -16.98 -26.54 -8.31
CA GLY A 494 -16.20 -25.29 -8.37
C GLY A 494 -14.70 -25.53 -8.25
N PHE A 495 -14.30 -26.36 -7.28
CA PHE A 495 -12.90 -26.76 -7.09
C PHE A 495 -12.34 -27.52 -8.30
N LEU A 496 -13.08 -28.50 -8.83
CA LEU A 496 -12.69 -29.24 -10.04
C LEU A 496 -12.53 -28.31 -11.25
N GLY A 497 -13.42 -27.33 -11.41
CA GLY A 497 -13.33 -26.31 -12.45
C GLY A 497 -12.04 -25.49 -12.35
N GLN A 498 -11.67 -25.05 -11.13
CA GLN A 498 -10.41 -24.35 -10.90
C GLN A 498 -9.19 -25.22 -11.20
N VAL A 499 -9.18 -26.49 -10.78
CA VAL A 499 -8.07 -27.44 -11.06
C VAL A 499 -7.92 -27.65 -12.57
N CYS A 500 -9.02 -27.85 -13.30
CA CYS A 500 -9.02 -27.96 -14.76
C CYS A 500 -8.48 -26.69 -15.44
N ALA A 501 -8.93 -25.50 -15.01
CA ALA A 501 -8.45 -24.23 -15.52
C ALA A 501 -6.93 -24.06 -15.29
N MET A 502 -6.46 -24.42 -14.10
CA MET A 502 -5.03 -24.38 -13.76
C MET A 502 -4.21 -25.36 -14.61
N GLY A 503 -4.72 -26.58 -14.81
CA GLY A 503 -4.08 -27.61 -15.64
C GLY A 503 -3.93 -27.18 -17.11
N THR A 504 -4.98 -26.61 -17.69
CA THR A 504 -4.97 -26.12 -19.08
C THR A 504 -4.02 -24.94 -19.26
N LEU A 505 -4.03 -23.95 -18.37
CA LEU A 505 -3.11 -22.81 -18.40
C LEU A 505 -1.65 -23.25 -18.22
N SER A 506 -1.39 -24.20 -17.32
CA SER A 506 -0.06 -24.77 -17.12
C SER A 506 0.45 -25.50 -18.36
N TRP A 507 -0.41 -26.28 -19.02
CA TRP A 507 -0.10 -26.93 -20.28
C TRP A 507 0.20 -25.93 -21.39
N GLN A 508 -0.62 -24.88 -21.53
CA GLN A 508 -0.41 -23.81 -22.50
C GLN A 508 0.91 -23.07 -22.25
N LEU A 509 1.23 -22.74 -21.01
CA LEU A 509 2.49 -22.09 -20.63
C LEU A 509 3.70 -22.95 -20.98
N ARG A 510 3.65 -24.27 -20.71
CA ARG A 510 4.69 -25.22 -21.11
C ARG A 510 4.87 -25.26 -22.63
N ARG A 511 3.77 -25.27 -23.39
CA ARG A 511 3.81 -25.24 -24.86
C ARG A 511 4.46 -23.95 -25.39
N ILE A 512 4.10 -22.79 -24.83
CA ILE A 512 4.65 -21.49 -25.25
C ILE A 512 6.15 -21.38 -24.90
N THR A 513 6.54 -21.74 -23.68
CA THR A 513 7.94 -21.66 -23.23
C THR A 513 8.86 -22.56 -24.05
N ARG A 514 8.42 -23.79 -24.37
CA ARG A 514 9.16 -24.69 -25.28
C ARG A 514 9.36 -24.06 -26.67
N LYS A 515 8.31 -23.45 -27.24
CA LYS A 515 8.41 -22.75 -28.53
C LYS A 515 9.35 -21.55 -28.49
N LEU A 516 9.38 -20.79 -27.39
CA LEU A 516 10.28 -19.65 -27.23
C LEU A 516 11.76 -20.06 -27.12
N GLY A 517 12.04 -21.25 -26.60
CA GLY A 517 13.38 -21.79 -26.44
C GLY A 517 13.99 -22.41 -27.70
N ALA A 518 13.19 -22.65 -28.75
CA ALA A 518 13.68 -23.22 -30.01
C ALA A 518 14.64 -22.24 -30.71
N SER A 519 15.75 -22.75 -31.25
CA SER A 519 16.66 -21.96 -32.09
C SER A 519 16.08 -21.79 -33.49
N ASP A 520 16.44 -20.70 -34.18
CA ASP A 520 15.97 -20.45 -35.55
C ASP A 520 16.40 -21.60 -36.50
N THR A 521 17.58 -22.20 -36.26
CA THR A 521 18.04 -23.45 -36.90
C THR A 521 17.16 -24.66 -36.62
N GLN A 522 16.66 -24.84 -35.38
CA GLN A 522 15.75 -25.94 -35.05
C GLN A 522 14.38 -25.77 -35.73
N VAL A 523 13.90 -24.53 -35.83
CA VAL A 523 12.66 -24.21 -36.55
C VAL A 523 12.83 -24.49 -38.05
N LEU A 524 13.93 -24.04 -38.67
CA LEU A 524 14.24 -24.30 -40.07
C LEU A 524 14.41 -25.80 -40.37
N LEU A 525 15.03 -26.58 -39.48
CA LEU A 525 15.17 -28.04 -39.63
C LEU A 525 13.84 -28.78 -39.47
N GLN A 526 12.93 -28.28 -38.62
CA GLN A 526 11.57 -28.82 -38.50
C GLN A 526 10.73 -28.51 -39.74
N GLU A 527 10.78 -27.28 -40.26
CA GLU A 527 10.10 -26.90 -41.50
C GLU A 527 10.62 -27.71 -42.69
N ARG A 528 11.94 -27.94 -42.78
CA ARG A 528 12.53 -28.79 -43.83
C ARG A 528 12.11 -30.26 -43.73
N ARG A 529 11.83 -30.80 -42.54
CA ARG A 529 11.31 -32.17 -42.38
C ARG A 529 9.84 -32.29 -42.76
N VAL A 530 9.05 -31.25 -42.54
CA VAL A 530 7.62 -31.22 -42.91
C VAL A 530 7.44 -30.99 -44.41
N GLY A 531 8.35 -30.28 -45.09
CA GLY A 531 8.33 -30.11 -46.55
C GLY A 531 8.90 -31.29 -47.36
N VAL A 532 9.33 -32.37 -46.71
CA VAL A 532 9.86 -33.60 -47.34
C VAL A 532 8.95 -34.82 -47.09
N GLN A 533 7.84 -34.62 -46.36
CA GLN A 533 6.70 -35.55 -46.29
C GLN A 533 5.58 -35.00 -47.17
#